data_AF-A0A0B1T5M7-F1
#
_entry.id   AF-A0A0B1T5M7-F1
#
_cell.length_a   1.000
_cell.length_b   1.000
_cell.length_c   1.000
_cell.angle_alpha   90.00
_cell.angle_beta   90.00
_cell.angle_gamma   90.00
#
_symmetry.space_group_name_H-M   'P 1'
#
loop_
_entity.id
_entity.type
_entity.pdbx_description
1 polymer ?
#
loop_
_entity_poly.entity_id
_entity_poly.type
_entity_poly.pdbx_seq_one_letter_code
_entity_poly.pdbx_strand_id
1 'polypeptide(L)'
;MNDTIRLRVLAKHNALRTDLALGVVLNGQTDTYLRKANKMFQLRYSCNLETTAIERAKQCSAISNRNPPNDVSENFRKYTQNLNRDRASAATMTTQLWWSEITRRQTSINQVLNIYYDHLGISSFAKVGSSLFL
;
A
#
# COMPACT_ATOMS: atom_id res chain seq x y z
N MET A 1 3.77 19.11 -2.41
CA MET A 1 2.94 18.08 -3.09
C MET A 1 2.23 18.76 -4.26
N ASN A 2 1.87 18.04 -5.33
CA ASN A 2 1.07 18.59 -6.44
C ASN A 2 -0.05 17.61 -6.86
N ASP A 3 -1.02 18.10 -7.62
CA ASP A 3 -2.22 17.32 -7.97
C ASP A 3 -1.92 16.08 -8.81
N THR A 4 -0.92 16.15 -9.69
CA THR A 4 -0.49 14.99 -10.48
C THR A 4 -0.09 13.82 -9.60
N ILE A 5 0.67 14.07 -8.51
CA ILE A 5 1.06 13.01 -7.57
C ILE A 5 -0.17 12.49 -6.81
N ARG A 6 -1.03 13.39 -6.32
CA ARG A 6 -2.26 13.04 -5.57
C ARG A 6 -3.15 12.09 -6.38
N LEU A 7 -3.44 12.48 -7.61
CA LEU A 7 -4.31 11.74 -8.52
C LEU A 7 -3.71 10.38 -8.90
N ARG A 8 -2.41 10.32 -9.24
CA ARG A 8 -1.77 9.05 -9.61
C ARG A 8 -1.72 8.06 -8.46
N VAL A 9 -1.38 8.51 -7.25
CA VAL A 9 -1.33 7.64 -6.07
C VAL A 9 -2.73 7.12 -5.73
N LEU A 10 -3.74 8.00 -5.71
CA LEU A 10 -5.12 7.61 -5.42
C LEU A 10 -5.65 6.61 -6.47
N ALA A 11 -5.46 6.91 -7.75
CA ALA A 11 -5.89 6.06 -8.86
C ALA A 11 -5.21 4.69 -8.78
N LYS A 12 -3.89 4.66 -8.49
CA LYS A 12 -3.16 3.40 -8.37
C LYS A 12 -3.64 2.54 -7.20
N HIS A 13 -3.88 3.13 -6.03
CA HIS A 13 -4.45 2.40 -4.89
C HIS A 13 -5.83 1.83 -5.22
N ASN A 14 -6.72 2.66 -5.77
CA ASN A 14 -8.08 2.21 -6.11
C ASN A 14 -8.10 1.14 -7.20
N ALA A 15 -7.22 1.21 -8.21
CA ALA A 15 -7.10 0.17 -9.23
C ALA A 15 -6.71 -1.19 -8.60
N LEU A 16 -5.67 -1.22 -7.75
CA LEU A 16 -5.22 -2.44 -7.08
C LEU A 16 -6.30 -3.00 -6.14
N ARG A 17 -7.01 -2.12 -5.42
CA ARG A 17 -8.14 -2.52 -4.57
C ARG A 17 -9.29 -3.11 -5.38
N THR A 18 -9.57 -2.59 -6.57
CA THR A 18 -10.54 -3.17 -7.50
C THR A 18 -10.11 -4.55 -7.96
N ASP A 19 -8.84 -4.75 -8.34
CA ASP A 19 -8.32 -6.06 -8.73
C ASP A 19 -8.50 -7.10 -7.61
N LEU A 20 -8.21 -6.71 -6.37
CA LEU A 20 -8.42 -7.56 -5.20
C LEU A 20 -9.91 -7.82 -4.96
N ALA A 21 -10.76 -6.81 -5.07
CA ALA A 21 -12.20 -6.97 -4.92
C ALA A 21 -12.79 -7.94 -5.94
N LEU A 22 -12.31 -7.91 -7.17
CA LEU A 22 -12.70 -8.82 -8.25
C LEU A 22 -12.08 -10.22 -8.13
N GLY A 23 -11.10 -10.41 -7.24
CA GLY A 23 -10.42 -11.70 -7.04
C GLY A 23 -9.52 -12.10 -8.21
N VAL A 24 -8.91 -11.12 -8.87
CA VAL A 24 -7.99 -11.35 -10.02
C VAL A 24 -6.51 -11.20 -9.63
N VAL A 25 -6.21 -11.08 -8.33
CA VAL A 25 -4.84 -10.94 -7.80
C VAL A 25 -4.29 -12.31 -7.47
N LEU A 26 -3.12 -12.67 -8.00
CA LEU A 26 -2.44 -13.92 -7.67
C LEU A 26 -2.05 -13.99 -6.19
N ASN A 27 -2.23 -15.16 -5.60
CA ASN A 27 -1.85 -15.47 -4.23
C ASN A 27 -0.44 -16.08 -4.22
N GLY A 28 0.57 -15.20 -4.22
CA GLY A 28 1.95 -15.61 -4.48
C GLY A 28 2.18 -16.01 -5.93
N GLN A 29 3.35 -16.59 -6.20
CA GLN A 29 3.75 -17.19 -7.46
C GLN A 29 3.14 -18.60 -7.57
N THR A 30 1.81 -18.65 -7.46
CA THR A 30 1.02 -19.88 -7.55
C THR A 30 -0.10 -19.69 -8.57
N ASP A 31 -0.75 -20.78 -8.98
CA ASP A 31 -1.92 -20.73 -9.87
C ASP A 31 -3.23 -20.43 -9.13
N THR A 32 -3.15 -19.86 -7.92
CA THR A 32 -4.31 -19.54 -7.09
C THR A 32 -4.46 -18.03 -6.93
N TYR A 33 -5.70 -17.58 -6.76
CA TYR A 33 -6.05 -16.17 -6.60
C TYR A 33 -6.43 -15.84 -5.15
N LEU A 34 -6.28 -14.56 -4.81
CA LEU A 34 -6.86 -14.01 -3.59
C LEU A 34 -8.40 -14.01 -3.68
N ARG A 35 -9.05 -14.23 -2.55
CA ARG A 35 -10.51 -14.21 -2.44
C ARG A 35 -11.05 -12.81 -2.77
N LYS A 36 -12.20 -12.80 -3.45
CA LYS A 36 -12.98 -11.59 -3.73
C LYS A 36 -13.37 -10.88 -2.44
N ALA A 37 -13.39 -9.56 -2.46
CA ALA A 37 -13.82 -8.74 -1.34
C ALA A 37 -15.23 -8.20 -1.57
N ASN A 38 -16.17 -8.55 -0.69
CA ASN A 38 -17.58 -8.15 -0.82
C ASN A 38 -17.85 -6.69 -0.45
N LYS A 39 -16.94 -6.04 0.29
CA LYS A 39 -17.10 -4.68 0.83
C LYS A 39 -15.79 -3.87 0.75
N MET A 40 -15.17 -3.84 -0.43
CA MET A 40 -13.97 -3.03 -0.65
C MET A 40 -14.34 -1.57 -0.89
N PHE A 41 -14.06 -0.69 0.07
CA PHE A 41 -14.31 0.74 -0.09
C PHE A 41 -13.34 1.37 -1.09
N GLN A 42 -13.87 2.25 -1.95
CA GLN A 42 -13.07 3.16 -2.76
C GLN A 42 -12.46 4.25 -1.86
N LEU A 43 -11.16 4.45 -1.96
CA LEU A 43 -10.46 5.49 -1.23
C LEU A 43 -10.76 6.87 -1.81
N ARG A 44 -10.82 7.86 -0.93
CA ARG A 44 -10.86 9.29 -1.26
C ARG A 44 -9.60 9.95 -0.74
N TYR A 45 -9.11 10.95 -1.47
CA TYR A 45 -7.96 11.73 -1.01
C TYR A 45 -8.31 12.53 0.25
N SER A 46 -7.39 12.59 1.21
CA SER A 46 -7.53 13.38 2.44
C SER A 46 -6.34 14.30 2.59
N CYS A 47 -6.60 15.61 2.58
CA CYS A 47 -5.55 16.62 2.80
C CYS A 47 -4.93 16.50 4.20
N ASN A 48 -5.71 16.12 5.22
CA ASN A 48 -5.19 15.94 6.58
C ASN A 48 -4.18 14.78 6.65
N LEU A 49 -4.45 13.68 5.94
CA LEU A 49 -3.51 12.56 5.83
C LEU A 49 -2.28 12.94 4.99
N GLU A 50 -2.44 13.77 3.95
CA GLU A 50 -1.29 14.33 3.21
C GLU A 50 -0.38 15.16 4.12
N THR A 51 -0.94 16.08 4.90
CA THR A 51 -0.17 16.89 5.85
C THR A 51 0.60 15.98 6.82
N THR A 52 -0.07 14.99 7.38
CA THR A 52 0.56 14.01 8.27
C THR A 52 1.69 13.25 7.59
N ALA A 53 1.48 12.77 6.36
CA ALA A 53 2.49 12.08 5.58
C ALA A 53 3.69 12.97 5.24
N ILE A 54 3.48 14.26 4.98
CA ILE A 54 4.56 15.23 4.75
C ILE A 54 5.37 15.44 6.03
N GLU A 55 4.72 15.63 7.18
CA GLU A 55 5.42 15.76 8.47
C GLU A 55 6.20 14.50 8.84
N ARG A 56 5.66 13.32 8.53
CA ARG A 56 6.38 12.04 8.66
C ARG A 56 7.60 11.99 7.73
N ALA A 57 7.43 12.33 6.46
CA ALA A 57 8.50 12.32 5.47
C ALA A 57 9.65 13.29 5.78
N LYS A 58 9.36 14.45 6.40
CA LYS A 58 10.36 15.44 6.84
C LYS A 58 11.35 14.88 7.86
N GLN A 59 11.04 13.77 8.53
CA GLN A 59 11.96 13.10 9.46
C GLN A 59 13.10 12.38 8.75
N CYS A 60 13.05 12.25 7.42
CA CYS A 60 14.11 11.68 6.58
C CYS A 60 14.60 10.30 7.09
N SER A 61 15.85 10.20 7.55
CA SER A 61 16.41 8.96 8.08
C SER A 61 15.78 8.51 9.40
N ALA A 62 15.30 9.46 10.22
CA ALA A 62 14.74 9.21 11.54
C ALA A 62 13.29 8.69 11.51
N ILE A 63 12.62 8.68 10.35
CA ILE A 63 11.24 8.18 10.20
C ILE A 63 11.06 6.76 10.73
N SER A 64 12.09 5.92 10.59
CA SER A 64 12.10 4.52 11.04
C SER A 64 12.18 4.38 12.56
N ASN A 65 12.57 5.43 13.29
CA ASN A 65 12.76 5.40 14.74
C ASN A 65 11.52 5.94 15.49
N ARG A 66 10.46 6.30 14.75
CA ARG A 66 9.25 6.91 15.31
C ARG A 66 8.02 6.27 14.70
N ASN A 67 7.02 6.04 15.53
CA ASN A 67 5.72 5.55 15.06
C ASN A 67 4.96 6.67 14.32
N PRO A 68 4.08 6.32 13.37
CA PRO A 68 3.11 7.27 12.83
C PRO A 68 2.17 7.75 13.95
N PRO A 69 1.43 8.87 13.75
CA PRO A 69 0.42 9.29 14.70
C PRO A 69 -0.62 8.20 14.96
N ASN A 70 -1.28 8.27 16.12
CA ASN A 70 -2.40 7.39 16.44
C ASN A 70 -3.46 7.46 15.33
N ASP A 71 -4.11 6.33 15.08
CA ASP A 71 -5.16 6.17 14.05
C ASP A 71 -4.71 6.34 12.59
N VAL A 72 -3.39 6.42 12.35
CA VAL A 72 -2.82 6.49 11.00
C VAL A 72 -2.07 5.20 10.69
N SER A 73 -2.59 4.47 9.69
CA SER A 73 -1.85 3.37 9.07
C SER A 73 -0.88 3.92 8.02
N GLU A 74 0.42 3.65 8.20
CA GLU A 74 1.47 4.19 7.34
C GLU A 74 2.20 3.10 6.54
N ASN A 75 2.42 3.39 5.25
CA ASN A 75 3.52 2.83 4.47
C ASN A 75 4.49 3.95 4.10
N PHE A 76 5.80 3.69 4.17
CA PHE A 76 6.82 4.62 3.70
C PHE A 76 7.89 3.91 2.88
N ARG A 77 8.59 4.66 2.03
CA ARG A 77 9.75 4.19 1.28
C ARG A 77 10.79 5.28 1.18
N LYS A 78 12.05 4.92 1.46
CA LYS A 78 13.21 5.79 1.26
C LYS A 78 13.89 5.44 -0.06
N TYR A 79 14.33 6.47 -0.76
CA TYR A 79 15.17 6.31 -1.93
C TYR A 79 16.54 6.92 -1.67
N THR A 80 17.59 6.14 -1.88
CA THR A 80 19.00 6.56 -1.69
C THR A 80 19.76 6.76 -3.00
N GLN A 81 19.16 6.35 -4.12
CA GLN A 81 19.70 6.50 -5.47
C GLN A 81 18.71 7.24 -6.36
N ASN A 82 19.11 7.69 -7.55
CA ASN A 82 18.29 8.39 -8.56
C ASN A 82 17.34 9.45 -7.97
N LEU A 83 17.87 10.35 -7.12
CA LEU A 83 17.08 11.29 -6.34
C LEU A 83 16.30 12.31 -7.20
N ASN A 84 16.74 12.53 -8.43
CA ASN A 84 16.10 13.42 -9.40
C ASN A 84 14.93 12.79 -10.17
N ARG A 85 14.52 11.55 -9.83
CA ARG A 85 13.39 10.86 -10.48
C ARG A 85 12.10 11.67 -10.39
N ASP A 86 11.23 11.50 -11.38
CA ASP A 86 9.88 12.06 -11.32
C ASP A 86 9.14 11.53 -10.08
N ARG A 87 8.67 12.44 -9.25
CA ARG A 87 8.02 12.14 -7.97
C ARG A 87 6.69 11.41 -8.18
N ALA A 88 5.97 11.72 -9.25
CA ALA A 88 4.67 11.10 -9.53
C ALA A 88 4.84 9.63 -9.96
N SER A 89 5.84 9.36 -10.79
CA SER A 89 6.25 8.00 -11.19
C SER A 89 6.81 7.22 -10.00
N ALA A 90 7.64 7.86 -9.16
CA ALA A 90 8.17 7.25 -7.95
C ALA A 90 7.07 6.80 -6.98
N ALA A 91 6.04 7.64 -6.78
CA ALA A 91 4.93 7.33 -5.90
C ALA A 91 4.05 6.17 -6.45
N THR A 92 3.83 6.14 -7.76
CA THR A 92 3.11 5.06 -8.43
C THR A 92 3.88 3.74 -8.35
N MET A 93 5.19 3.78 -8.62
CA MET A 93 6.08 2.62 -8.50
C MET A 93 6.16 2.11 -7.06
N THR A 94 6.26 3.01 -6.08
CA THR A 94 6.28 2.65 -4.65
C THR A 94 4.99 1.92 -4.26
N THR A 95 3.83 2.41 -4.71
CA THR A 95 2.53 1.76 -4.47
C THR A 95 2.51 0.35 -5.07
N GLN A 96 3.03 0.18 -6.28
CA GLN A 96 3.16 -1.14 -6.92
C GLN A 96 4.13 -2.07 -6.17
N LEU A 97 5.21 -1.52 -5.60
CA LEU A 97 6.19 -2.30 -4.81
C LEU A 97 5.60 -2.80 -3.49
N TRP A 98 4.78 -1.98 -2.82
CA TRP A 98 4.03 -2.43 -1.64
C TRP A 98 3.06 -3.53 -2.00
N TRP A 99 2.33 -3.37 -3.11
CA TRP A 99 1.42 -4.40 -3.60
C TRP A 99 2.13 -5.70 -3.96
N SER A 100 3.29 -5.63 -4.58
CA SER A 100 4.03 -6.81 -5.04
C SER A 100 4.56 -7.68 -3.90
N GLU A 101 4.42 -7.28 -2.64
CA GLU A 101 4.68 -8.17 -1.52
C GLU A 101 3.85 -9.45 -1.60
N ILE A 102 2.56 -9.39 -2.03
CA ILE A 102 1.77 -10.62 -2.20
C ILE A 102 2.21 -11.42 -3.41
N THR A 103 2.39 -10.78 -4.56
CA THR A 103 2.60 -11.50 -5.84
C THR A 103 4.02 -12.06 -5.97
N ARG A 104 4.98 -11.58 -5.17
CA ARG A 104 6.35 -12.11 -5.13
C ARG A 104 6.55 -13.24 -4.13
N ARG A 105 5.55 -13.59 -3.32
CA ARG A 105 5.68 -14.73 -2.40
C ARG A 105 5.83 -16.02 -3.20
N GLN A 106 6.71 -16.90 -2.76
CA GLN A 106 6.82 -18.25 -3.34
C GLN A 106 5.61 -19.13 -2.99
N THR A 107 4.96 -18.86 -1.86
CA THR A 107 3.82 -19.63 -1.35
C THR A 107 2.58 -18.78 -1.20
N SER A 108 1.43 -19.42 -1.39
CA SER A 108 0.12 -18.84 -1.12
C SER A 108 -0.07 -18.58 0.39
N ILE A 109 -0.89 -17.58 0.72
CA ILE A 109 -1.35 -17.35 2.09
C ILE A 109 -2.66 -18.09 2.35
N ASN A 110 -2.88 -18.48 3.60
CA ASN A 110 -4.17 -19.00 4.06
C ASN A 110 -5.20 -17.86 4.07
N GLN A 111 -6.37 -18.13 3.49
CA GLN A 111 -7.43 -17.14 3.30
C GLN A 111 -8.73 -17.50 4.06
N VAL A 112 -8.71 -18.50 4.96
CA VAL A 112 -9.91 -19.00 5.65
C VAL A 112 -10.59 -17.89 6.44
N LEU A 113 -9.83 -17.09 7.19
CA LEU A 113 -10.35 -16.00 8.02
C LEU A 113 -10.20 -14.62 7.36
N ASN A 114 -9.51 -14.52 6.20
CA ASN A 114 -9.06 -13.25 5.62
C ASN A 114 -8.32 -12.33 6.63
N ILE A 115 -7.67 -12.95 7.62
CA ILE A 115 -6.83 -12.25 8.60
C ILE A 115 -5.39 -12.26 8.09
N TYR A 116 -4.77 -11.09 8.11
CA TYR A 116 -3.36 -10.94 7.81
C TYR A 116 -2.54 -11.04 9.09
N TYR A 117 -1.35 -11.64 8.98
CA TYR A 117 -0.39 -11.72 10.07
C TYR A 117 0.93 -11.04 9.68
N ASP A 118 1.51 -10.28 10.58
CA ASP A 118 2.72 -9.48 10.31
C ASP A 118 3.93 -10.33 9.91
N HIS A 119 4.03 -11.55 10.43
CA HIS A 119 5.12 -12.49 10.10
C HIS A 119 5.13 -12.95 8.64
N LEU A 120 4.06 -12.67 7.88
CA LEU A 120 3.98 -13.00 6.45
C LEU A 120 4.78 -12.03 5.57
N GLY A 121 5.29 -10.91 6.10
CA GLY A 121 6.08 -9.96 5.30
C GLY A 121 5.30 -9.30 4.16
N ILE A 122 3.97 -9.18 4.33
CA ILE A 122 3.04 -8.56 3.38
C ILE A 122 2.33 -7.34 3.99
N SER A 123 2.94 -6.70 4.99
CA SER A 123 2.30 -5.63 5.75
C SER A 123 1.98 -4.41 4.90
N SER A 124 2.81 -4.10 3.90
CA SER A 124 2.53 -2.99 3.00
C SER A 124 1.38 -3.32 2.05
N PHE A 125 1.37 -4.55 1.49
CA PHE A 125 0.25 -5.05 0.71
C PHE A 125 -1.07 -5.02 1.50
N ALA A 126 -1.06 -5.53 2.74
CA ALA A 126 -2.23 -5.58 3.60
C ALA A 126 -2.79 -4.17 3.86
N LYS A 127 -1.95 -3.17 4.09
CA LYS A 127 -2.38 -1.77 4.25
C LYS A 127 -3.03 -1.21 2.98
N VAL A 128 -2.46 -1.47 1.79
CA VAL A 128 -3.07 -1.05 0.50
C VAL A 128 -4.43 -1.72 0.28
N GLY A 129 -4.54 -3.01 0.59
CA GLY A 129 -5.73 -3.84 0.40
C GLY A 129 -6.76 -3.82 1.54
N SER A 130 -6.47 -3.16 2.67
CA SER A 130 -7.32 -3.22 3.86
C SER A 130 -8.69 -2.56 3.64
N SER A 131 -9.77 -3.24 4.05
CA SER A 131 -11.13 -2.72 3.99
C SER A 131 -11.63 -2.13 5.31
N LEU A 132 -10.86 -2.27 6.40
CA LEU A 132 -11.24 -1.86 7.76
C LEU A 132 -10.06 -1.23 8.49
N PHE A 133 -10.28 -0.01 8.99
CA PHE A 133 -9.74 0.42 10.27
C PHE A 133 -10.32 -0.54 11.31
N LEU A 134 -9.47 -1.32 11.97
CA LEU A 134 -9.78 -1.94 13.25
C LEU A 134 -9.07 -1.13 14.33
#